data_AF-A0A517SG50-F1
#
_entry.id   AF-A0A517SG50-F1
#
_cell.length_a   1.000
_cell.length_b   1.000
_cell.length_c   1.000
_cell.angle_alpha   90.00
_cell.angle_beta   90.00
_cell.angle_gamma   90.00
#
_symmetry.space_group_name_H-M   'P 1'
#
loop_
_entity.id
_entity.type
_entity.pdbx_description
1 polymer ?
#
loop_
_entity_poly.entity_id
_entity_poly.type
_entity_poly.pdbx_seq_one_letter_code
_entity_poly.pdbx_strand_id
1 'polypeptide(L)'
;MRFLSTCLGYCSLIVAGTLFAGEGPPFRIDADGPINARPTRAAKGSDKKDDPQWYPLIDGRFPPEGSAHAISGELIQVDHLERRFHLRVDRNDSQDRSIWDLPLDAVMLPYGSISYHGSPAALQDIPLGTHLHGEFYLRAANDQTPPPAANNNRKTPELDFRRCFRLEDDFTHHARNGRTWKVASIDPSARKLIASLERDGVAVGKPQSFDFTPGTRVYRGTGFAKLTDLAPGESVLFNLTWTTLYGPGRITEIWLDESSRELAAAHQLECHRQHIRERGLAGWVEAVDDELQIVTITFFGGIDPALFDELTLTNPEPFGWPLSKPEDRPTAPKGTIAVARESLMTYDPVNDRKGGNILEIERIPVEPGSSGVRLRVQCDMLLEGFRPRRIVRFYPATWKVVALPREEQFFGRE
;
A
#
# COMPACT_ATOMS: atom_id res chain seq x y z
N MET A 1 -56.43 -1.44 26.21
CA MET A 1 -55.10 -1.80 26.77
C MET A 1 -54.04 -1.27 25.84
N ARG A 2 -53.36 -0.18 26.23
CA ARG A 2 -52.19 0.37 25.52
C ARG A 2 -50.97 -0.40 26.01
N PHE A 3 -50.27 -1.11 25.13
CA PHE A 3 -48.94 -1.61 25.41
C PHE A 3 -47.92 -0.65 24.79
N LEU A 4 -47.19 0.05 25.66
CA LEU A 4 -45.96 0.74 25.29
C LEU A 4 -44.91 -0.33 24.96
N SER A 5 -44.31 -0.23 23.77
CA SER A 5 -43.09 -0.96 23.41
C SER A 5 -41.93 0.02 23.49
N THR A 6 -41.06 -0.18 24.48
CA THR A 6 -39.82 0.56 24.70
C THR A 6 -38.76 0.04 23.73
N CYS A 7 -38.41 0.83 22.71
CA CYS A 7 -37.21 0.61 21.90
C CYS A 7 -35.99 1.12 22.67
N LEU A 8 -35.12 0.21 23.11
CA LEU A 8 -33.77 0.53 23.56
C LEU A 8 -32.91 0.80 22.31
N GLY A 9 -32.54 2.06 22.10
CA GLY A 9 -31.53 2.44 21.11
C GLY A 9 -30.13 2.14 21.64
N TYR A 10 -29.41 1.26 20.95
CA TYR A 10 -27.97 1.08 21.13
C TYR A 10 -27.26 2.32 20.55
N CYS A 11 -26.77 3.18 21.45
CA CYS A 11 -25.94 4.31 21.11
C CYS A 11 -24.48 3.86 21.13
N SER A 12 -23.88 3.62 19.96
CA SER A 12 -22.46 3.33 19.82
C SER A 12 -21.65 4.58 20.13
N LEU A 13 -21.03 4.62 21.32
CA LEU A 13 -20.04 5.63 21.68
C LEU A 13 -18.76 5.42 20.85
N ILE A 14 -18.55 6.31 19.87
CA ILE A 14 -17.26 6.50 19.21
C ILE A 14 -16.35 7.20 20.23
N VAL A 15 -15.39 6.47 20.78
CA VAL A 15 -14.31 7.05 21.58
C VAL A 15 -13.35 7.74 20.61
N ALA A 16 -13.46 9.06 20.51
CA ALA A 16 -12.46 9.91 19.87
C ALA A 16 -11.18 9.86 20.71
N GLY A 17 -10.22 9.04 20.30
CA GLY A 17 -8.88 9.03 20.87
C GLY A 17 -8.16 10.34 20.50
N THR A 18 -7.98 11.21 21.47
CA THR A 18 -7.02 12.32 21.40
C THR A 18 -5.62 11.74 21.23
N LEU A 19 -5.07 11.84 20.02
CA LEU A 19 -3.66 11.61 19.74
C LEU A 19 -2.85 12.65 20.50
N PHE A 20 -2.10 12.21 21.51
CA PHE A 20 -1.01 13.01 22.06
C PHE A 20 -0.01 13.27 20.93
N ALA A 21 0.34 14.53 20.71
CA ALA A 21 1.47 14.90 19.87
C ALA A 21 2.74 14.36 20.53
N GLY A 22 3.15 13.15 20.15
CA GLY A 22 4.46 12.61 20.49
C GLY A 22 5.55 13.52 19.93
N GLU A 23 6.72 13.51 20.58
CA GLU A 23 7.93 14.08 19.99
C GLU A 23 8.09 13.55 18.57
N GLY A 24 8.39 14.44 17.62
CA GLY A 24 8.58 14.07 16.22
C GLY A 24 9.62 12.95 16.08
N PRO A 25 9.55 12.15 15.00
CA PRO A 25 10.46 11.02 14.84
C PRO A 25 11.92 11.51 14.91
N PRO A 26 12.84 10.74 15.53
CA PRO A 26 14.25 11.15 15.67
C PRO A 26 15.02 11.06 14.34
N PHE A 27 14.33 10.78 13.23
CA PHE A 27 14.87 10.55 11.91
C PHE A 27 14.28 11.57 10.92
N ARG A 28 14.97 11.76 9.80
CA ARG A 28 14.48 12.59 8.70
C ARG A 28 13.35 11.90 7.94
N ILE A 29 12.39 12.69 7.45
CA ILE A 29 11.15 12.21 6.82
C ILE A 29 10.73 13.01 5.57
N ASP A 30 11.30 14.21 5.39
CA ASP A 30 10.94 15.15 4.34
C ASP A 30 11.52 14.75 2.99
N ALA A 31 10.69 14.88 1.95
CA ALA A 31 11.04 14.67 0.54
C ALA A 31 12.09 15.64 -0.01
N ASP A 32 12.47 16.67 0.76
CA ASP A 32 13.59 17.51 0.39
C ASP A 32 14.83 16.61 0.51
N GLY A 33 15.43 16.17 -0.60
CA GLY A 33 16.70 15.44 -0.58
C GLY A 33 17.82 16.24 0.11
N PRO A 34 19.11 15.95 -0.14
CA PRO A 34 20.17 16.86 0.31
C PRO A 34 19.94 18.23 -0.34
N ILE A 35 19.39 19.17 0.45
CA ILE A 35 19.19 20.55 0.07
C ILE A 35 20.60 21.09 -0.18
N ASN A 36 20.98 21.22 -1.45
CA ASN A 36 21.98 22.21 -1.79
C ASN A 36 21.33 23.55 -1.48
N ALA A 37 21.46 24.00 -0.23
CA ALA A 37 21.53 25.41 0.02
C ALA A 37 22.68 25.85 -0.87
N ARG A 38 22.38 26.48 -2.02
CA ARG A 38 23.38 27.22 -2.79
C ARG A 38 24.18 27.95 -1.72
N PRO A 39 25.49 27.68 -1.57
CA PRO A 39 26.25 28.40 -0.58
C PRO A 39 26.25 29.85 -1.08
N THR A 40 25.37 30.67 -0.51
CA THR A 40 25.57 32.11 -0.46
C THR A 40 26.91 32.26 0.24
N ARG A 41 27.98 32.36 -0.55
CA ARG A 41 29.39 32.49 -0.13
C ARG A 41 29.59 32.18 1.34
N ALA A 42 29.87 30.92 1.66
CA ALA A 42 30.09 30.48 3.03
C ALA A 42 31.02 31.47 3.76
N ALA A 43 30.49 32.10 4.81
CA ALA A 43 31.35 32.67 5.83
C ALA A 43 32.19 31.53 6.39
N LYS A 44 33.52 31.69 6.38
CA LYS A 44 34.47 30.72 6.94
C LYS A 44 34.05 30.36 8.37
N GLY A 45 33.70 29.10 8.60
CA GLY A 45 33.50 28.53 9.93
C GLY A 45 32.08 28.05 10.21
N SER A 46 31.66 26.95 9.59
CA SER A 46 30.65 26.03 10.17
C SER A 46 30.71 24.68 9.45
N ASP A 47 31.76 23.91 9.72
CA ASP A 47 31.78 22.48 9.41
C ASP A 47 30.94 21.74 10.46
N LYS A 48 29.62 21.73 10.25
CA LYS A 48 28.75 20.63 10.68
C LYS A 48 27.78 20.37 9.54
N LYS A 49 28.18 19.44 8.67
CA LYS A 49 27.27 18.80 7.75
C LYS A 49 26.39 17.90 8.61
N ASP A 50 25.22 18.40 9.01
CA ASP A 50 24.17 17.55 9.58
C ASP A 50 23.83 16.53 8.47
N ASP A 51 24.39 15.33 8.57
CA ASP A 51 23.98 14.21 7.73
C ASP A 51 22.80 13.55 8.45
N PRO A 52 21.56 13.84 8.03
CA PRO A 52 20.39 13.32 8.72
C PRO A 52 20.42 11.79 8.70
N GLN A 53 20.32 11.18 9.88
CA GLN A 53 20.30 9.73 10.01
C GLN A 53 18.94 9.20 9.54
N TRP A 54 18.93 8.45 8.44
CA TRP A 54 17.76 7.70 7.98
C TRP A 54 17.61 6.40 8.77
N TYR A 55 16.37 5.95 8.97
CA TYR A 55 16.11 4.69 9.70
C TYR A 55 16.58 3.48 8.89
N PRO A 56 17.48 2.63 9.43
CA PRO A 56 17.85 1.38 8.79
C PRO A 56 16.81 0.30 9.10
N LEU A 57 16.25 -0.34 8.07
CA LEU A 57 15.39 -1.51 8.27
C LEU A 57 16.17 -2.65 8.94
N ILE A 58 15.49 -3.33 9.88
CA ILE A 58 16.03 -4.46 10.63
C ILE A 58 15.23 -5.71 10.25
N ASP A 59 15.93 -6.77 9.84
CA ASP A 59 15.30 -8.02 9.42
C ASP A 59 14.45 -8.63 10.55
N GLY A 60 13.21 -8.99 10.22
CA GLY A 60 12.25 -9.56 11.16
C GLY A 60 11.65 -8.55 12.14
N ARG A 61 11.75 -7.25 11.87
CA ARG A 61 11.08 -6.19 12.63
C ARG A 61 10.33 -5.24 11.70
N PHE A 62 9.15 -4.82 12.14
CA PHE A 62 8.42 -3.74 11.48
C PHE A 62 9.09 -2.40 11.80
N PRO A 63 9.13 -1.46 10.84
CA PRO A 63 9.68 -0.13 11.10
C PRO A 63 8.73 0.70 11.98
N PRO A 64 9.26 1.69 12.74
CA PRO A 64 8.43 2.60 13.51
C PRO A 64 7.66 3.56 12.59
N GLU A 65 6.51 4.03 13.06
CA GLU A 65 5.68 4.98 12.32
C GLU A 65 6.42 6.30 12.10
N GLY A 66 6.26 6.88 10.91
CA GLY A 66 6.92 8.15 10.57
C GLY A 66 8.43 8.05 10.46
N SER A 67 9.01 6.88 10.18
CA SER A 67 10.46 6.73 9.98
C SER A 67 10.89 6.60 8.52
N ALA A 68 9.92 6.57 7.61
CA ALA A 68 10.14 6.48 6.17
C ALA A 68 10.35 7.84 5.51
N HIS A 69 11.08 7.83 4.39
CA HIS A 69 11.30 8.98 3.53
C HIS A 69 10.17 9.12 2.50
N ALA A 70 9.54 10.29 2.41
CA ALA A 70 8.46 10.53 1.46
C ALA A 70 9.01 10.83 0.05
N ILE A 71 8.51 10.13 -0.97
CA ILE A 71 8.82 10.41 -2.38
C ILE A 71 7.53 10.34 -3.18
N SER A 72 7.27 11.34 -4.02
CA SER A 72 6.13 11.36 -4.94
C SER A 72 6.59 11.35 -6.38
N GLY A 73 5.76 10.81 -7.28
CA GLY A 73 6.07 10.77 -8.69
C GLY A 73 5.07 9.96 -9.51
N GLU A 74 5.29 9.95 -10.82
CA GLU A 74 4.43 9.24 -11.76
C GLU A 74 4.90 7.80 -12.00
N LEU A 75 3.98 6.84 -11.95
CA LEU A 75 4.25 5.44 -12.26
C LEU A 75 4.53 5.24 -13.75
N ILE A 76 5.76 4.90 -14.14
CA ILE A 76 6.17 4.77 -15.55
C ILE A 76 6.52 3.36 -15.99
N GLN A 77 6.73 2.43 -15.05
CA GLN A 77 7.01 1.03 -15.33
C GLN A 77 6.57 0.17 -14.15
N VAL A 78 6.07 -1.04 -14.42
CA VAL A 78 5.58 -1.98 -13.40
C VAL A 78 6.00 -3.41 -13.78
N ASP A 79 6.55 -4.13 -12.81
CA ASP A 79 6.54 -5.59 -12.71
C ASP A 79 5.76 -5.93 -11.42
N HIS A 80 4.46 -6.17 -11.57
CA HIS A 80 3.57 -6.39 -10.43
C HIS A 80 3.88 -7.68 -9.68
N LEU A 81 4.49 -8.66 -10.34
CA LEU A 81 4.84 -9.96 -9.78
C LEU A 81 6.07 -9.88 -8.89
N GLU A 82 7.14 -9.23 -9.35
CA GLU A 82 8.29 -8.93 -8.46
C GLU A 82 7.99 -7.78 -7.48
N ARG A 83 6.80 -7.20 -7.56
CA ARG A 83 6.40 -5.98 -6.85
C ARG A 83 7.39 -4.83 -7.05
N ARG A 84 7.94 -4.72 -8.25
CA ARG A 84 8.90 -3.69 -8.68
C ARG A 84 8.24 -2.66 -9.58
N PHE A 85 8.67 -1.43 -9.47
CA PHE A 85 8.11 -0.34 -10.25
C PHE A 85 9.10 0.82 -10.38
N HIS A 86 8.90 1.64 -11.40
CA HIS A 86 9.63 2.89 -11.57
C HIS A 86 8.71 4.09 -11.35
N LEU A 87 9.17 5.05 -10.55
CA LEU A 87 8.57 6.38 -10.46
C LEU A 87 9.42 7.39 -11.20
N ARG A 88 8.80 8.20 -12.07
CA ARG A 88 9.38 9.48 -12.46
C ARG A 88 9.13 10.44 -11.30
N VAL A 89 10.19 10.71 -10.52
CA VAL A 89 10.09 11.53 -9.31
C VAL A 89 9.66 12.96 -9.68
N ASP A 90 8.81 13.54 -8.83
CA ASP A 90 8.37 14.91 -8.98
C ASP A 90 9.54 15.90 -9.04
N ARG A 91 9.41 16.91 -9.90
CA ARG A 91 10.39 18.00 -9.96
C ARG A 91 10.30 18.83 -8.70
N ASN A 92 11.46 19.14 -8.14
CA ASN A 92 11.60 20.14 -7.09
C ASN A 92 12.35 21.36 -7.66
N ASP A 93 11.82 22.57 -7.44
CA ASP A 93 12.42 23.82 -7.96
C ASP A 93 13.83 24.10 -7.42
N SER A 94 14.22 23.43 -6.32
CA SER A 94 15.59 23.46 -5.80
C SER A 94 16.58 22.55 -6.55
N GLN A 95 16.08 21.61 -7.36
CA GLN A 95 16.90 20.68 -8.13
C GLN A 95 17.46 21.33 -9.40
N ASP A 96 18.67 20.92 -9.78
CA ASP A 96 19.21 21.25 -11.09
C ASP A 96 18.34 20.61 -12.20
N ARG A 97 18.09 21.36 -13.28
CA ARG A 97 17.31 20.85 -14.43
C ARG A 97 17.87 19.56 -15.04
N SER A 98 19.15 19.27 -14.81
CA SER A 98 19.80 18.07 -15.30
C SER A 98 19.31 16.78 -14.63
N ILE A 99 18.73 16.88 -13.42
CA ILE A 99 18.22 15.75 -12.64
C ILE A 99 16.69 15.64 -12.62
N TRP A 100 16.00 16.52 -13.35
CA TRP A 100 14.56 16.41 -13.56
C TRP A 100 14.19 15.17 -14.36
N ASP A 101 12.99 14.65 -14.10
CA ASP A 101 12.37 13.55 -14.82
C ASP A 101 13.18 12.24 -14.78
N LEU A 102 14.09 12.10 -13.81
CA LEU A 102 14.89 10.89 -13.63
C LEU A 102 14.09 9.82 -12.88
N PRO A 103 14.13 8.56 -13.34
CA PRO A 103 13.40 7.47 -12.72
C PRO A 103 14.06 7.00 -11.41
N LEU A 104 13.22 6.63 -10.46
CA LEU A 104 13.55 5.84 -9.27
C LEU A 104 13.06 4.41 -9.50
N ASP A 105 13.95 3.41 -9.43
CA ASP A 105 13.55 2.00 -9.34
C ASP A 105 13.34 1.60 -7.88
N ALA A 106 12.16 1.06 -7.59
CA ALA A 106 11.77 0.64 -6.26
C ALA A 106 11.11 -0.73 -6.28
N VAL A 107 11.17 -1.39 -5.12
CA VAL A 107 10.50 -2.65 -4.83
C VAL A 107 9.68 -2.49 -3.55
N MET A 108 8.46 -3.03 -3.53
CA MET A 108 7.67 -3.05 -2.31
C MET A 108 8.31 -3.99 -1.28
N LEU A 109 8.36 -3.56 -0.03
CA LEU A 109 8.61 -4.46 1.09
C LEU A 109 7.53 -5.54 1.16
N PRO A 110 7.85 -6.76 1.64
CA PRO A 110 6.87 -7.83 1.79
C PRO A 110 5.62 -7.39 2.54
N TYR A 111 5.81 -6.65 3.64
CA TYR A 111 4.78 -6.08 4.50
C TYR A 111 4.37 -4.64 4.12
N GLY A 112 4.83 -4.14 2.97
CA GLY A 112 4.44 -2.83 2.46
C GLY A 112 3.03 -2.84 1.88
N SER A 113 2.28 -1.76 2.11
CA SER A 113 0.89 -1.59 1.69
C SER A 113 0.78 -0.76 0.42
N ILE A 114 -0.16 -1.13 -0.45
CA ILE A 114 -0.54 -0.35 -1.63
C ILE A 114 -2.01 -0.01 -1.48
N SER A 115 -2.39 1.23 -1.76
CA SER A 115 -3.79 1.65 -1.77
C SER A 115 -4.10 2.44 -3.04
N TYR A 116 -5.30 2.22 -3.58
CA TYR A 116 -5.83 2.88 -4.76
C TYR A 116 -7.30 3.20 -4.50
N HIS A 117 -7.79 4.35 -4.96
CA HIS A 117 -9.21 4.75 -4.78
C HIS A 117 -9.73 4.61 -3.33
N GLY A 118 -8.87 4.80 -2.32
CA GLY A 118 -9.23 4.77 -0.91
C GLY A 118 -9.29 3.38 -0.28
N SER A 119 -8.85 2.33 -0.96
CA SER A 119 -8.85 0.95 -0.43
C SER A 119 -7.55 0.21 -0.77
N PRO A 120 -7.23 -0.88 -0.04
CA PRO A 120 -6.07 -1.70 -0.35
C PRO A 120 -6.06 -2.20 -1.80
N ALA A 121 -4.88 -2.38 -2.36
CA ALA A 121 -4.69 -2.72 -3.77
C ALA A 121 -3.43 -3.57 -4.01
N ALA A 122 -3.30 -4.07 -5.23
CA ALA A 122 -2.06 -4.62 -5.78
C ALA A 122 -1.47 -3.67 -6.84
N LEU A 123 -0.17 -3.79 -7.15
CA LEU A 123 0.46 -2.94 -8.18
C LEU A 123 -0.23 -3.03 -9.56
N GLN A 124 -0.79 -4.19 -9.88
CA GLN A 124 -1.50 -4.42 -11.15
C GLN A 124 -2.82 -3.64 -11.26
N ASP A 125 -3.37 -3.19 -10.13
CA ASP A 125 -4.61 -2.42 -10.10
C ASP A 125 -4.37 -0.95 -10.48
N ILE A 126 -3.12 -0.48 -10.39
CA ILE A 126 -2.74 0.91 -10.62
C ILE A 126 -2.39 1.12 -12.10
N PRO A 127 -3.10 2.00 -12.83
CA PRO A 127 -2.76 2.32 -14.20
C PRO A 127 -1.39 3.00 -14.31
N LEU A 128 -0.63 2.67 -15.37
CA LEU A 128 0.56 3.43 -15.74
C LEU A 128 0.20 4.91 -15.97
N GLY A 129 1.10 5.81 -15.55
CA GLY A 129 0.91 7.26 -15.60
C GLY A 129 0.18 7.83 -14.38
N THR A 130 -0.28 7.01 -13.43
CA THR A 130 -0.87 7.49 -12.17
C THR A 130 0.21 8.14 -11.31
N HIS A 131 -0.08 9.34 -10.79
CA HIS A 131 0.74 9.99 -9.78
C HIS A 131 0.53 9.34 -8.41
N LEU A 132 1.64 9.05 -7.74
CA LEU A 132 1.67 8.27 -6.50
C LEU A 132 2.50 8.98 -5.43
N HIS A 133 2.03 8.86 -4.19
CA HIS A 133 2.71 9.26 -2.97
C HIS A 133 3.24 8.00 -2.30
N GLY A 134 4.55 7.92 -2.08
CA GLY A 134 5.16 6.77 -1.44
C GLY A 134 6.03 7.11 -0.23
N GLU A 135 6.24 6.08 0.58
CA GLU A 135 7.12 6.11 1.74
C GLU A 135 8.19 5.03 1.58
N PHE A 136 9.45 5.42 1.64
CA PHE A 136 10.58 4.61 1.22
C PHE A 136 11.66 4.51 2.30
N TYR A 137 12.40 3.40 2.24
CA TYR A 137 13.61 3.17 3.01
C TYR A 137 14.79 2.99 2.06
N LEU A 138 15.99 3.27 2.58
CA LEU A 138 17.25 3.02 1.89
C LEU A 138 17.32 1.57 1.41
N ARG A 139 17.96 1.31 0.27
CA ARG A 139 18.21 -0.04 -0.24
C ARG A 139 19.02 -0.88 0.76
N ALA A 140 18.97 -2.20 0.62
CA ALA A 140 19.82 -3.08 1.41
C ALA A 140 21.31 -2.85 1.05
N ALA A 141 22.21 -3.05 2.01
CA ALA A 141 23.66 -2.83 1.78
C ALA A 141 24.25 -3.74 0.70
N ASN A 142 23.64 -4.90 0.48
CA ASN A 142 23.99 -5.88 -0.55
C ASN A 142 23.17 -5.74 -1.85
N ASP A 143 22.31 -4.72 -1.99
CA ASP A 143 21.56 -4.49 -3.23
C ASP A 143 22.51 -4.03 -4.34
N GLN A 144 22.73 -4.91 -5.32
CA GLN A 144 23.54 -4.67 -6.51
C GLN A 144 22.71 -4.28 -7.74
N THR A 145 21.40 -4.06 -7.58
CA THR A 145 20.54 -3.74 -8.72
C THR A 145 21.04 -2.44 -9.35
N PRO A 146 21.32 -2.39 -10.66
CA PRO A 146 21.80 -1.17 -11.28
C PRO A 146 20.75 -0.06 -11.20
N PRO A 147 21.16 1.22 -11.22
CA PRO A 147 20.22 2.32 -11.41
C PRO A 147 19.52 2.18 -12.77
N PRO A 148 18.29 2.68 -12.93
CA PRO A 148 17.66 2.72 -14.24
C PRO A 148 18.52 3.47 -15.25
N ALA A 149 18.44 3.05 -16.52
CA ALA A 149 19.11 3.75 -17.60
C ALA A 149 18.55 5.17 -17.74
N ALA A 150 19.43 6.15 -17.77
CA ALA A 150 19.09 7.55 -17.99
C ALA A 150 20.14 8.23 -18.85
N ASN A 151 19.73 9.27 -19.58
CA ASN A 151 20.62 10.03 -20.44
C ASN A 151 21.85 10.54 -19.67
N ASN A 152 23.03 10.35 -20.25
CA ASN A 152 24.32 10.75 -19.66
C ASN A 152 24.60 10.12 -18.27
N ASN A 153 24.07 8.93 -17.98
CA ASN A 153 24.24 8.21 -16.71
C ASN A 153 23.84 9.03 -15.47
N ARG A 154 22.90 9.97 -15.64
CA ARG A 154 22.39 10.80 -14.54
C ARG A 154 21.48 9.96 -13.63
N LYS A 155 21.42 10.34 -12.35
CA LYS A 155 20.71 9.61 -11.32
C LYS A 155 19.85 10.57 -10.52
N THR A 156 18.66 10.12 -10.14
CA THR A 156 17.83 10.87 -9.19
C THR A 156 18.57 11.00 -7.85
N PRO A 157 18.45 12.13 -7.13
CA PRO A 157 18.95 12.25 -5.75
C PRO A 157 18.40 11.15 -4.82
N GLU A 158 17.23 10.62 -5.15
CA GLU A 158 16.53 9.60 -4.37
C GLU A 158 17.00 8.16 -4.64
N LEU A 159 18.09 7.99 -5.41
CA LEU A 159 18.49 6.68 -5.95
C LEU A 159 18.64 5.58 -4.89
N ASP A 160 19.03 5.96 -3.67
CA ASP A 160 19.26 5.00 -2.60
C ASP A 160 17.95 4.56 -1.91
N PHE A 161 16.82 5.25 -2.10
CA PHE A 161 15.53 4.93 -1.47
C PHE A 161 14.67 3.97 -2.31
N ARG A 162 15.06 2.68 -2.30
CA ARG A 162 14.47 1.68 -3.21
C ARG A 162 13.49 0.72 -2.57
N ARG A 163 13.35 0.73 -1.24
CA ARG A 163 12.45 -0.18 -0.51
C ARG A 163 11.17 0.56 -0.12
N CYS A 164 10.11 0.38 -0.89
CA CYS A 164 8.84 1.06 -0.70
C CYS A 164 7.99 0.35 0.37
N PHE A 165 7.54 1.11 1.36
CA PHE A 165 6.67 0.65 2.44
C PHE A 165 5.20 0.98 2.21
N ARG A 166 4.91 2.17 1.67
CA ARG A 166 3.54 2.62 1.38
C ARG A 166 3.51 3.25 0.00
N LEU A 167 2.44 3.01 -0.75
CA LEU A 167 2.20 3.60 -2.06
C LEU A 167 0.70 3.91 -2.22
N GLU A 168 0.37 5.17 -2.50
CA GLU A 168 -1.00 5.69 -2.55
C GLU A 168 -1.19 6.60 -3.76
N ASP A 169 -2.35 6.55 -4.42
CA ASP A 169 -2.75 7.58 -5.40
C ASP A 169 -3.14 8.90 -4.71
N ASP A 170 -3.26 9.99 -5.48
CA ASP A 170 -3.64 11.30 -4.94
C ASP A 170 -4.97 11.26 -4.19
N PHE A 171 -5.96 10.53 -4.73
CA PHE A 171 -7.24 10.29 -4.07
C PHE A 171 -7.03 9.74 -2.67
N THR A 172 -6.31 8.62 -2.53
CA THR A 172 -6.15 7.94 -1.24
C THR A 172 -5.30 8.78 -0.31
N HIS A 173 -4.20 9.33 -0.81
CA HIS A 173 -3.28 10.15 -0.02
C HIS A 173 -4.01 11.35 0.59
N HIS A 174 -4.78 12.09 -0.19
CA HIS A 174 -5.51 13.25 0.32
C HIS A 174 -6.64 12.83 1.27
N ALA A 175 -7.43 11.80 0.93
CA ALA A 175 -8.48 11.28 1.81
C ALA A 175 -7.94 10.87 3.18
N ARG A 176 -6.86 10.06 3.22
CA ARG A 176 -6.22 9.61 4.45
C ARG A 176 -5.73 10.78 5.32
N ASN A 177 -5.28 11.86 4.69
CA ASN A 177 -4.77 13.04 5.36
C ASN A 177 -5.86 14.06 5.76
N GLY A 178 -7.14 13.69 5.64
CA GLY A 178 -8.29 14.57 5.93
C GLY A 178 -8.37 15.76 4.99
N ARG A 179 -7.92 15.60 3.74
CA ARG A 179 -7.80 16.68 2.75
C ARG A 179 -8.71 16.46 1.56
N THR A 180 -9.28 17.54 1.04
CA THR A 180 -10.04 17.56 -0.22
C THR A 180 -9.71 18.81 -1.03
N TRP A 181 -9.96 18.78 -2.34
CA TRP A 181 -9.77 19.95 -3.19
C TRP A 181 -11.08 20.72 -3.33
N LYS A 182 -11.09 22.00 -2.97
CA LYS A 182 -12.21 22.91 -3.21
C LYS A 182 -12.08 23.56 -4.56
N VAL A 183 -13.02 23.29 -5.47
CA VAL A 183 -13.04 23.88 -6.81
C VAL A 183 -13.33 25.38 -6.70
N ALA A 184 -12.41 26.22 -7.18
CA ALA A 184 -12.58 27.67 -7.23
C ALA A 184 -13.16 28.12 -8.56
N SER A 185 -12.68 27.56 -9.67
CA SER A 185 -13.20 27.85 -11.02
C SER A 185 -12.88 26.74 -12.01
N ILE A 186 -13.69 26.64 -13.06
CA ILE A 186 -13.47 25.75 -14.19
C ILE A 186 -13.55 26.55 -15.50
N ASP A 187 -12.57 26.35 -16.38
CA ASP A 187 -12.55 26.88 -17.73
C ASP A 187 -12.47 25.71 -18.74
N PRO A 188 -13.61 25.30 -19.31
CA PRO A 188 -13.65 24.23 -20.32
C PRO A 188 -12.90 24.56 -21.62
N SER A 189 -12.83 25.83 -22.00
CA SER A 189 -12.14 26.25 -23.22
C SER A 189 -10.62 26.15 -23.06
N ALA A 190 -10.10 26.60 -21.92
CA ALA A 190 -8.69 26.46 -21.57
C ALA A 190 -8.33 25.06 -21.02
N ARG A 191 -9.33 24.23 -20.70
CA ARG A 191 -9.19 22.92 -20.04
C ARG A 191 -8.47 23.00 -18.69
N LYS A 192 -8.84 24.02 -17.91
CA LYS A 192 -8.22 24.33 -16.61
C LYS A 192 -9.23 24.26 -15.49
N LEU A 193 -8.83 23.61 -14.39
CA LEU A 193 -9.55 23.61 -13.12
C LEU A 193 -8.65 24.26 -12.07
N ILE A 194 -9.13 25.32 -11.43
CA ILE A 194 -8.44 25.95 -10.30
C ILE A 194 -9.08 25.43 -9.02
N ALA A 195 -8.27 24.86 -8.13
CA ALA A 195 -8.74 24.38 -6.83
C ALA A 195 -7.76 24.71 -5.70
N SER A 196 -8.29 24.80 -4.49
CA SER A 196 -7.50 24.97 -3.27
C SER A 196 -7.60 23.70 -2.44
N LEU A 197 -6.47 23.17 -1.97
CA LEU A 197 -6.49 22.05 -1.04
C LEU A 197 -7.02 22.55 0.30
N GLU A 198 -7.93 21.82 0.92
CA GLU A 198 -8.51 22.13 2.23
C GLU A 198 -8.31 20.96 3.18
N ARG A 199 -8.10 21.24 4.45
CA ARG A 199 -8.18 20.31 5.59
C ARG A 199 -9.13 20.91 6.60
N ASP A 200 -10.17 20.17 6.99
CA ASP A 200 -11.20 20.63 7.93
C ASP A 200 -11.82 22.00 7.54
N GLY A 201 -12.01 22.22 6.22
CA GLY A 201 -12.53 23.47 5.66
C GLY A 201 -11.55 24.65 5.65
N VAL A 202 -10.29 24.43 6.04
CA VAL A 202 -9.23 25.45 6.03
C VAL A 202 -8.28 25.20 4.87
N ALA A 203 -8.00 26.24 4.09
CA ALA A 203 -7.08 26.16 2.96
C ALA A 203 -5.65 25.79 3.40
N VAL A 204 -5.05 24.83 2.69
CA VAL A 204 -3.67 24.36 2.86
C VAL A 204 -2.88 24.74 1.62
N GLY A 205 -1.93 25.65 1.77
CA GLY A 205 -1.11 26.12 0.66
C GLY A 205 -1.85 27.08 -0.28
N LYS A 206 -1.33 27.22 -1.50
CA LYS A 206 -1.87 28.14 -2.50
C LYS A 206 -2.80 27.40 -3.47
N PRO A 207 -3.81 28.08 -4.05
CA PRO A 207 -4.59 27.52 -5.12
C PRO A 207 -3.71 27.03 -6.27
N GLN A 208 -4.06 25.89 -6.85
CA GLN A 208 -3.35 25.27 -7.96
C GLN A 208 -4.25 25.19 -9.20
N SER A 209 -3.61 25.25 -10.38
CA SER A 209 -4.26 25.16 -11.68
C SER A 209 -3.93 23.81 -12.31
N PHE A 210 -4.91 22.93 -12.38
CA PHE A 210 -4.80 21.60 -12.95
C PHE A 210 -5.32 21.57 -14.38
N ASP A 211 -4.69 20.76 -15.22
CA ASP A 211 -5.22 20.43 -16.54
C ASP A 211 -6.31 19.36 -16.43
N PHE A 212 -7.24 19.34 -17.39
CA PHE A 212 -8.07 18.17 -17.64
C PHE A 212 -8.21 17.96 -19.15
N THR A 213 -8.85 16.85 -19.55
CA THR A 213 -9.07 16.54 -20.97
C THR A 213 -10.55 16.22 -21.21
N PRO A 214 -11.01 16.22 -22.48
CA PRO A 214 -12.37 15.75 -22.78
C PRO A 214 -12.64 14.30 -22.34
N GLY A 215 -11.61 13.49 -22.10
CA GLY A 215 -11.72 12.11 -21.60
C GLY A 215 -11.62 11.99 -20.08
N THR A 216 -11.50 13.09 -19.33
CA THR A 216 -11.47 13.05 -17.86
C THR A 216 -12.80 12.49 -17.33
N ARG A 217 -12.71 11.44 -16.51
CA ARG A 217 -13.88 10.75 -15.94
C ARG A 217 -14.38 11.51 -14.73
N VAL A 218 -15.66 11.89 -14.74
CA VAL A 218 -16.31 12.62 -13.65
C VAL A 218 -17.33 11.71 -12.97
N TYR A 219 -17.11 11.39 -11.71
CA TYR A 219 -17.97 10.51 -10.93
C TYR A 219 -18.87 11.30 -9.97
N ARG A 220 -20.15 10.94 -9.93
CA ARG A 220 -21.17 11.51 -9.03
C ARG A 220 -22.17 10.43 -8.64
N GLY A 221 -22.47 10.29 -7.35
CA GLY A 221 -23.30 9.22 -6.85
C GLY A 221 -22.78 7.86 -7.29
N THR A 222 -23.62 7.07 -7.97
CA THR A 222 -23.26 5.72 -8.45
C THR A 222 -22.94 5.66 -9.95
N GLY A 223 -22.62 6.78 -10.59
CA GLY A 223 -22.43 6.85 -12.03
C GLY A 223 -21.51 7.98 -12.49
N PHE A 224 -21.63 8.32 -13.77
CA PHE A 224 -20.85 9.40 -14.40
C PHE A 224 -21.67 10.68 -14.50
N ALA A 225 -21.03 11.80 -14.17
CA ALA A 225 -21.48 13.13 -14.52
C ALA A 225 -20.76 13.61 -15.79
N LYS A 226 -21.21 14.72 -16.36
CA LYS A 226 -20.51 15.41 -17.44
C LYS A 226 -19.48 16.37 -16.88
N LEU A 227 -18.45 16.70 -17.67
CA LEU A 227 -17.51 17.78 -17.32
C LEU A 227 -18.19 19.13 -17.10
N THR A 228 -19.33 19.36 -17.75
CA THR A 228 -20.16 20.57 -17.56
C THR A 228 -20.88 20.62 -16.21
N ASP A 229 -20.93 19.49 -15.49
CA ASP A 229 -21.61 19.37 -14.20
C ASP A 229 -20.66 19.66 -13.02
N LEU A 230 -19.37 19.93 -13.30
CA LEU A 230 -18.40 20.45 -12.35
C LEU A 230 -18.71 21.91 -12.06
N ALA A 231 -18.87 22.24 -10.78
CA ALA A 231 -19.19 23.60 -10.35
C ALA A 231 -18.17 24.16 -9.35
N PRO A 232 -17.92 25.49 -9.36
CA PRO A 232 -17.25 26.16 -8.25
C PRO A 232 -17.93 25.85 -6.91
N GLY A 233 -17.12 25.68 -5.87
CA GLY A 233 -17.57 25.36 -4.53
C GLY A 233 -17.71 23.87 -4.23
N GLU A 234 -17.53 22.97 -5.20
CA GLU A 234 -17.53 21.52 -4.93
C GLU A 234 -16.23 21.06 -4.25
N SER A 235 -16.36 20.14 -3.29
CA SER A 235 -15.23 19.52 -2.59
C SER A 235 -14.95 18.14 -3.19
N VAL A 236 -13.87 18.03 -3.95
CA VAL A 236 -13.56 16.90 -4.82
C VAL A 236 -12.30 16.17 -4.37
N LEU A 237 -12.18 14.92 -4.79
CA LEU A 237 -10.91 14.21 -4.88
C LEU A 237 -10.64 13.88 -6.36
N PHE A 238 -9.38 13.77 -6.75
CA PHE A 238 -9.00 13.38 -8.09
C PHE A 238 -7.64 12.71 -8.11
N ASN A 239 -7.38 11.97 -9.19
CA ASN A 239 -6.06 11.42 -9.50
C ASN A 239 -5.39 12.19 -10.62
N LEU A 240 -4.06 12.32 -10.53
CA LEU A 240 -3.25 13.08 -11.47
C LEU A 240 -2.39 12.20 -12.37
N THR A 241 -2.01 12.78 -13.51
CA THR A 241 -0.94 12.34 -14.39
C THR A 241 -0.18 13.57 -14.88
N TRP A 242 1.01 13.38 -15.45
CA TRP A 242 1.89 14.43 -15.97
C TRP A 242 2.24 15.49 -14.92
N THR A 243 2.27 15.08 -13.66
CA THR A 243 2.60 15.92 -12.50
C THR A 243 4.01 16.47 -12.65
N THR A 244 4.18 17.75 -12.33
CA THR A 244 5.39 18.57 -12.48
C THR A 244 5.96 18.74 -13.89
N LEU A 245 5.50 17.98 -14.90
CA LEU A 245 5.96 18.12 -16.30
C LEU A 245 5.50 19.43 -16.93
N TYR A 246 4.21 19.73 -16.78
CA TYR A 246 3.52 20.89 -17.36
C TYR A 246 2.80 21.75 -16.30
N GLY A 247 3.10 21.52 -15.02
CA GLY A 247 2.45 22.19 -13.89
C GLY A 247 2.08 21.19 -12.79
N PRO A 248 1.07 21.51 -11.94
CA PRO A 248 0.62 20.65 -10.85
C PRO A 248 0.09 19.27 -11.26
N GLY A 249 -0.27 19.09 -12.53
CA GLY A 249 -0.73 17.80 -13.07
C GLY A 249 -2.02 17.92 -13.89
N ARG A 250 -2.40 16.80 -14.49
CA ARG A 250 -3.60 16.61 -15.29
C ARG A 250 -4.53 15.62 -14.62
N ILE A 251 -5.78 16.01 -14.43
CA ILE A 251 -6.83 15.21 -13.85
C ILE A 251 -7.28 14.12 -14.83
N THR A 252 -7.17 12.85 -14.42
CA THR A 252 -7.68 11.68 -15.18
C THR A 252 -9.07 11.27 -14.71
N GLU A 253 -9.31 11.35 -13.40
CA GLU A 253 -10.54 10.97 -12.71
C GLU A 253 -10.83 11.98 -11.60
N ILE A 254 -12.10 12.33 -11.41
CA ILE A 254 -12.55 13.26 -10.37
C ILE A 254 -13.86 12.78 -9.74
N TRP A 255 -13.93 12.79 -8.42
CA TRP A 255 -15.08 12.37 -7.62
C TRP A 255 -15.69 13.57 -6.92
N LEU A 256 -16.96 13.84 -7.22
CA LEU A 256 -17.64 15.09 -6.81
C LEU A 256 -18.28 15.02 -5.44
N ASP A 257 -18.61 13.82 -4.96
CA ASP A 257 -19.37 13.62 -3.73
C ASP A 257 -18.88 12.40 -2.95
N GLU A 258 -19.37 12.26 -1.72
CA GLU A 258 -19.01 11.14 -0.84
C GLU A 258 -19.45 9.79 -1.40
N SER A 259 -20.66 9.68 -1.93
CA SER A 259 -21.18 8.42 -2.47
C SER A 259 -20.34 7.87 -3.63
N SER A 260 -19.83 8.73 -4.52
CA SER A 260 -18.92 8.30 -5.59
C SER A 260 -17.57 7.85 -5.06
N ARG A 261 -17.04 8.49 -4.02
CA ARG A 261 -15.79 8.10 -3.35
C ARG A 261 -15.93 6.75 -2.66
N GLU A 262 -17.02 6.54 -1.91
CA GLU A 262 -17.35 5.28 -1.26
C GLU A 262 -17.52 4.14 -2.26
N LEU A 263 -18.19 4.39 -3.39
CA LEU A 263 -18.35 3.39 -4.43
C LEU A 263 -17.01 2.97 -5.05
N ALA A 264 -16.11 3.93 -5.31
CA ALA A 264 -14.78 3.63 -5.84
C ALA A 264 -13.95 2.80 -4.84
N ALA A 265 -13.96 3.18 -3.56
CA ALA A 265 -13.32 2.44 -2.49
C ALA A 265 -13.88 1.02 -2.36
N ALA A 266 -15.22 0.87 -2.33
CA ALA A 266 -15.87 -0.43 -2.22
C ALA A 266 -15.53 -1.35 -3.40
N HIS A 267 -15.50 -0.82 -4.63
CA HIS A 267 -15.10 -1.59 -5.81
C HIS A 267 -13.65 -2.07 -5.71
N GLN A 268 -12.72 -1.18 -5.36
CA GLN A 268 -11.31 -1.55 -5.20
C GLN A 268 -11.10 -2.54 -4.05
N LEU A 269 -11.87 -2.43 -2.95
CA LEU A 269 -11.84 -3.38 -1.85
C LEU A 269 -12.24 -4.80 -2.29
N GLU A 270 -13.25 -4.93 -3.16
CA GLU A 270 -13.63 -6.24 -3.72
C GLU A 270 -12.54 -6.81 -4.63
N CYS A 271 -11.91 -5.98 -5.48
CA CYS A 271 -10.73 -6.40 -6.26
C CYS A 271 -9.63 -6.95 -5.35
N HIS A 272 -9.32 -6.24 -4.26
CA HIS A 272 -8.33 -6.66 -3.29
C HIS A 272 -8.70 -7.96 -2.56
N ARG A 273 -9.95 -8.07 -2.08
CA ARG A 273 -10.46 -9.30 -1.44
C ARG A 273 -10.29 -10.51 -2.36
N GLN A 274 -10.64 -10.37 -3.64
CA GLN A 274 -10.46 -11.42 -4.62
C GLN A 274 -8.97 -11.75 -4.82
N HIS A 275 -8.11 -10.73 -4.99
CA HIS A 275 -6.67 -10.91 -5.13
C HIS A 275 -6.04 -11.69 -3.97
N ILE A 276 -6.43 -11.37 -2.73
CA ILE A 276 -5.95 -12.06 -1.53
C ILE A 276 -6.50 -13.49 -1.43
N ARG A 277 -7.78 -13.72 -1.73
CA ARG A 277 -8.36 -15.09 -1.70
C ARG A 277 -7.64 -16.04 -2.66
N GLU A 278 -7.25 -15.54 -3.83
CA GLU A 278 -6.51 -16.32 -4.83
C GLU A 278 -5.06 -16.62 -4.45
N ARG A 279 -4.41 -15.74 -3.66
CA ARG A 279 -2.96 -15.80 -3.36
C ARG A 279 -2.63 -16.05 -1.90
N GLY A 280 -3.63 -16.17 -1.04
CA GLY A 280 -3.52 -16.42 0.40
C GLY A 280 -3.14 -15.17 1.22
N LEU A 281 -3.37 -15.25 2.52
CA LEU A 281 -2.97 -14.24 3.49
C LEU A 281 -1.45 -14.25 3.66
N ALA A 282 -0.79 -13.12 3.39
CA ALA A 282 0.65 -13.01 3.53
C ALA A 282 1.06 -12.73 4.98
N GLY A 283 2.12 -13.39 5.42
CA GLY A 283 2.74 -13.14 6.70
C GLY A 283 4.17 -13.67 6.73
N TRP A 284 4.89 -13.37 7.81
CA TRP A 284 6.14 -14.05 8.10
C TRP A 284 5.94 -15.09 9.19
N VAL A 285 6.82 -16.09 9.20
CA VAL A 285 6.96 -17.01 10.32
C VAL A 285 7.69 -16.28 11.44
N GLU A 286 7.02 -16.12 12.58
CA GLU A 286 7.60 -15.55 13.78
C GLU A 286 8.42 -16.60 14.55
N ALA A 287 7.86 -17.79 14.72
CA ALA A 287 8.45 -18.89 15.48
C ALA A 287 8.03 -20.26 14.93
N VAL A 288 8.82 -21.28 15.22
CA VAL A 288 8.57 -22.67 14.84
C VAL A 288 8.93 -23.57 16.01
N ASP A 289 8.07 -24.52 16.34
CA ASP A 289 8.36 -25.65 17.22
C ASP A 289 8.52 -26.88 16.34
N ASP A 290 9.74 -27.39 16.19
CA ASP A 290 10.02 -28.53 15.30
C ASP A 290 9.51 -29.86 15.86
N GLU A 291 9.49 -30.04 17.18
CA GLU A 291 9.03 -31.29 17.82
C GLU A 291 7.50 -31.40 17.74
N LEU A 292 6.81 -30.30 18.06
CA LEU A 292 5.37 -30.23 17.97
C LEU A 292 4.90 -29.88 16.57
N GLN A 293 5.76 -29.51 15.62
CA GLN A 293 5.41 -29.08 14.26
C GLN A 293 4.45 -27.87 14.22
N ILE A 294 4.61 -26.92 15.15
CA ILE A 294 3.78 -25.72 15.23
C ILE A 294 4.50 -24.56 14.55
N VAL A 295 3.79 -23.89 13.63
CA VAL A 295 4.26 -22.65 12.99
C VAL A 295 3.44 -21.47 13.50
N THR A 296 4.12 -20.44 14.00
CA THR A 296 3.52 -19.16 14.39
C THR A 296 3.73 -18.16 13.26
N ILE A 297 2.64 -17.62 12.71
CA ILE A 297 2.64 -16.67 11.60
C ILE A 297 2.09 -15.34 12.09
N THR A 298 2.77 -14.24 11.77
CA THR A 298 2.26 -12.88 11.96
C THR A 298 1.92 -12.30 10.60
N PHE A 299 0.64 -11.97 10.39
CA PHE A 299 0.14 -11.52 9.09
C PHE A 299 0.47 -10.05 8.83
N PHE A 300 0.79 -9.75 7.57
CA PHE A 300 1.09 -8.39 7.13
C PHE A 300 -0.16 -7.51 7.07
N GLY A 301 0.04 -6.22 7.25
CA GLY A 301 -0.99 -5.19 7.10
C GLY A 301 -1.38 -4.96 5.64
N GLY A 302 -2.27 -3.99 5.41
CA GLY A 302 -2.81 -3.73 4.07
C GLY A 302 -3.71 -4.84 3.54
N ILE A 303 -4.25 -5.67 4.45
CA ILE A 303 -5.25 -6.70 4.18
C ILE A 303 -6.56 -6.27 4.83
N ASP A 304 -7.67 -6.43 4.11
CA ASP A 304 -8.99 -6.18 4.68
C ASP A 304 -9.25 -7.07 5.92
N PRO A 305 -9.56 -6.49 7.09
CA PRO A 305 -9.76 -7.24 8.32
C PRO A 305 -10.83 -8.34 8.23
N ALA A 306 -11.85 -8.17 7.37
CA ALA A 306 -12.91 -9.16 7.21
C ALA A 306 -12.39 -10.53 6.71
N LEU A 307 -11.26 -10.55 5.99
CA LEU A 307 -10.64 -11.81 5.55
C LEU A 307 -10.04 -12.61 6.71
N PHE A 308 -9.67 -11.96 7.82
CA PHE A 308 -9.19 -12.67 9.01
C PHE A 308 -10.33 -13.31 9.80
N ASP A 309 -11.55 -12.78 9.71
CA ASP A 309 -12.71 -13.39 10.37
C ASP A 309 -13.00 -14.80 9.80
N GLU A 310 -12.65 -15.01 8.53
CA GLU A 310 -12.78 -16.30 7.85
C GLU A 310 -11.82 -17.39 8.39
N LEU A 311 -10.78 -17.03 9.15
CA LEU A 311 -9.88 -17.99 9.81
C LEU A 311 -10.57 -18.85 10.86
N THR A 312 -11.71 -18.38 11.38
CA THR A 312 -12.50 -19.10 12.41
C THR A 312 -13.47 -20.12 11.82
N LEU A 313 -13.67 -20.09 10.50
CA LEU A 313 -14.62 -20.95 9.81
C LEU A 313 -14.09 -22.38 9.70
N THR A 314 -15.01 -23.34 9.75
CA THR A 314 -14.71 -24.77 9.63
C THR A 314 -15.12 -25.28 8.25
N ASN A 315 -14.29 -26.12 7.65
CA ASN A 315 -14.64 -26.87 6.43
C ASN A 315 -14.68 -28.38 6.77
N PRO A 316 -15.84 -29.05 6.70
CA PRO A 316 -15.95 -30.48 7.02
C PRO A 316 -15.31 -31.38 5.96
N GLU A 317 -15.12 -30.87 4.73
CA GLU A 317 -14.46 -31.63 3.68
C GLU A 317 -12.97 -31.82 4.01
N PRO A 318 -12.39 -32.99 3.69
CA PRO A 318 -10.95 -33.14 3.73
C PRO A 318 -10.33 -32.23 2.68
N PHE A 319 -9.16 -31.66 2.99
CA PHE A 319 -8.43 -30.80 2.06
C PHE A 319 -8.11 -31.45 0.69
N GLY A 320 -7.98 -32.78 0.68
CA GLY A 320 -7.54 -33.54 -0.49
C GLY A 320 -6.07 -33.30 -0.84
N TRP A 321 -5.71 -33.60 -2.08
CA TRP A 321 -4.37 -33.41 -2.63
C TRP A 321 -3.93 -31.92 -2.54
N PRO A 322 -2.66 -31.56 -2.24
CA PRO A 322 -1.44 -32.38 -2.20
C PRO A 322 -1.04 -32.90 -0.80
N LEU A 323 -1.97 -32.91 0.15
CA LEU A 323 -1.62 -33.24 1.54
C LEU A 323 -1.34 -34.73 1.70
N SER A 324 -0.25 -35.01 2.41
CA SER A 324 0.28 -36.38 2.57
C SER A 324 -0.50 -37.21 3.59
N LYS A 325 -1.21 -36.55 4.51
CA LYS A 325 -1.97 -37.17 5.59
C LYS A 325 -3.26 -36.38 5.88
N PRO A 326 -4.30 -37.04 6.43
CA PRO A 326 -5.46 -36.34 6.94
C PRO A 326 -5.09 -35.42 8.10
N GLU A 327 -5.83 -34.32 8.26
CA GLU A 327 -5.71 -33.45 9.42
C GLU A 327 -6.14 -34.14 10.74
N ASP A 328 -5.49 -33.78 11.84
CA ASP A 328 -5.76 -34.37 13.16
C ASP A 328 -7.17 -34.04 13.67
N ARG A 329 -7.69 -32.87 13.33
CA ARG A 329 -9.02 -32.38 13.73
C ARG A 329 -9.82 -31.89 12.51
N PRO A 330 -10.50 -32.78 11.77
CA PRO A 330 -11.15 -32.42 10.50
C PRO A 330 -12.28 -31.41 10.61
N THR A 331 -12.90 -31.29 11.79
CA THR A 331 -14.01 -30.36 12.07
C THR A 331 -13.57 -29.06 12.74
N ALA A 332 -12.28 -28.90 13.03
CA ALA A 332 -11.73 -27.66 13.58
C ALA A 332 -11.33 -26.69 12.46
N PRO A 333 -11.20 -25.37 12.74
CA PRO A 333 -10.60 -24.44 11.80
C PRO A 333 -9.21 -24.92 11.37
N LYS A 334 -8.97 -24.86 10.07
CA LYS A 334 -7.80 -25.45 9.44
C LYS A 334 -7.44 -24.67 8.18
N GLY A 335 -6.20 -24.77 7.74
CA GLY A 335 -5.79 -24.23 6.44
C GLY A 335 -4.53 -24.87 5.93
N THR A 336 -3.94 -24.23 4.93
CA THR A 336 -2.70 -24.67 4.30
C THR A 336 -1.71 -23.50 4.19
N ILE A 337 -0.42 -23.81 4.27
CA ILE A 337 0.68 -22.86 4.21
C ILE A 337 1.51 -23.13 2.96
N ALA A 338 1.81 -22.08 2.19
CA ALA A 338 2.76 -22.12 1.09
C ALA A 338 3.94 -21.17 1.36
N VAL A 339 5.14 -21.58 0.98
CA VAL A 339 6.34 -20.72 1.06
C VAL A 339 6.24 -19.63 -0.01
N ALA A 340 6.57 -18.40 0.37
CA ALA A 340 6.57 -17.26 -0.54
C ALA A 340 7.91 -16.52 -0.56
N ARG A 341 8.21 -15.87 -1.68
CA ARG A 341 9.35 -14.95 -1.83
C ARG A 341 9.03 -13.59 -1.18
N GLU A 342 10.03 -12.71 -1.15
CA GLU A 342 9.85 -11.31 -0.72
C GLU A 342 8.82 -10.55 -1.58
N SER A 343 8.70 -10.91 -2.86
CA SER A 343 7.66 -10.42 -3.77
C SER A 343 6.26 -10.98 -3.47
N LEU A 344 6.14 -11.86 -2.47
CA LEU A 344 4.93 -12.58 -2.08
C LEU A 344 4.42 -13.62 -3.09
N MET A 345 5.18 -13.91 -4.13
CA MET A 345 4.94 -15.02 -5.06
C MET A 345 5.21 -16.37 -4.40
N THR A 346 4.37 -17.36 -4.70
CA THR A 346 4.56 -18.77 -4.35
C THR A 346 5.10 -19.56 -5.56
N TYR A 347 5.76 -20.69 -5.32
CA TYR A 347 6.23 -21.59 -6.40
C TYR A 347 5.04 -22.21 -7.14
N ASP A 348 4.36 -23.15 -6.50
CA ASP A 348 3.14 -23.77 -6.99
C ASP A 348 2.19 -23.98 -5.81
N PRO A 349 1.27 -23.05 -5.53
CA PRO A 349 0.39 -23.15 -4.37
C PRO A 349 -0.60 -24.31 -4.50
N VAL A 350 -0.81 -24.86 -5.69
CA VAL A 350 -1.66 -26.03 -5.91
C VAL A 350 -0.97 -27.28 -5.36
N ASN A 351 0.34 -27.37 -5.55
CA ASN A 351 1.11 -28.59 -5.35
C ASN A 351 2.00 -28.57 -4.09
N ASP A 352 2.47 -27.40 -3.66
CA ASP A 352 3.53 -27.30 -2.64
C ASP A 352 3.03 -26.99 -1.23
N ARG A 353 1.78 -26.56 -1.09
CA ARG A 353 1.20 -26.21 0.21
C ARG A 353 1.20 -27.40 1.19
N LYS A 354 1.32 -27.11 2.48
CA LYS A 354 1.22 -28.09 3.58
C LYS A 354 0.11 -27.71 4.55
N GLY A 355 -0.53 -28.71 5.12
CA GLY A 355 -1.81 -28.56 5.81
C GLY A 355 -1.61 -28.42 7.29
N GLY A 356 -2.64 -27.93 7.98
CA GLY A 356 -2.60 -27.90 9.42
C GLY A 356 -3.88 -27.40 10.07
N ASN A 357 -4.08 -27.83 11.30
CA ASN A 357 -5.13 -27.31 12.16
C ASN A 357 -4.71 -25.96 12.74
N ILE A 358 -5.62 -25.00 12.74
CA ILE A 358 -5.42 -23.74 13.46
C ILE A 358 -5.60 -24.05 14.95
N LEU A 359 -4.55 -23.79 15.73
CA LEU A 359 -4.57 -23.95 17.18
C LEU A 359 -5.07 -22.68 17.87
N GLU A 360 -4.67 -21.52 17.36
CA GLU A 360 -4.90 -20.23 18.00
C GLU A 360 -4.87 -19.10 16.98
N ILE A 361 -5.78 -18.14 17.16
CA ILE A 361 -5.82 -16.86 16.45
C ILE A 361 -5.75 -15.77 17.52
N GLU A 362 -4.67 -15.01 17.55
CA GLU A 362 -4.39 -13.99 18.55
C GLU A 362 -4.45 -12.60 17.91
N ARG A 363 -5.03 -11.63 18.63
CA ARG A 363 -4.91 -10.21 18.30
C ARG A 363 -3.72 -9.64 19.05
N ILE A 364 -2.76 -9.07 18.31
CA ILE A 364 -1.55 -8.45 18.84
C ILE A 364 -1.57 -6.95 18.51
N PRO A 365 -0.75 -6.11 19.20
CA PRO A 365 -0.64 -4.71 18.85
C PRO A 365 -0.34 -4.50 17.37
N VAL A 366 -1.06 -3.58 16.75
CA VAL A 366 -0.83 -3.20 15.35
C VAL A 366 0.44 -2.37 15.28
N GLU A 367 1.35 -2.76 14.39
CA GLU A 367 2.58 -2.05 14.07
C GLU A 367 2.58 -1.67 12.58
N PRO A 368 3.36 -0.69 12.12
CA PRO A 368 3.45 -0.35 10.71
C PRO A 368 3.89 -1.53 9.83
N GLY A 369 2.94 -2.10 9.08
CA GLY A 369 3.16 -3.30 8.25
C GLY A 369 2.65 -4.61 8.86
N SER A 370 2.18 -4.59 10.11
CA SER A 370 1.48 -5.70 10.76
C SER A 370 -0.03 -5.54 10.64
N SER A 371 -0.76 -6.64 10.50
CA SER A 371 -2.22 -6.66 10.60
C SER A 371 -2.75 -6.63 12.04
N GLY A 372 -1.88 -6.87 13.02
CA GLY A 372 -2.31 -7.16 14.39
C GLY A 372 -2.93 -8.56 14.56
N VAL A 373 -2.75 -9.47 13.59
CA VAL A 373 -3.24 -10.86 13.66
C VAL A 373 -2.07 -11.83 13.64
N ARG A 374 -2.02 -12.71 14.65
CA ARG A 374 -1.09 -13.83 14.75
C ARG A 374 -1.85 -15.15 14.73
N LEU A 375 -1.30 -16.14 14.03
CA LEU A 375 -1.88 -17.46 13.85
C LEU A 375 -0.89 -18.52 14.31
N ARG A 376 -1.35 -19.53 15.08
CA ARG A 376 -0.58 -20.75 15.34
C ARG A 376 -1.23 -21.92 14.63
N VAL A 377 -0.44 -22.61 13.82
CA VAL A 377 -0.90 -23.74 13.00
C VAL A 377 -0.09 -24.97 13.35
N GLN A 378 -0.79 -26.06 13.67
CA GLN A 378 -0.22 -27.39 13.81
C GLN A 378 -0.09 -28.01 12.43
N CYS A 379 1.11 -28.05 11.88
CA CYS A 379 1.35 -28.54 10.53
C CYS A 379 1.37 -30.08 10.49
N ASP A 380 0.93 -30.65 9.37
CA ASP A 380 1.10 -32.07 9.06
C ASP A 380 2.53 -32.42 8.65
N MET A 381 3.23 -31.42 8.10
CA MET A 381 4.60 -31.50 7.62
C MET A 381 5.24 -30.11 7.63
N LEU A 382 6.46 -30.02 8.17
CA LEU A 382 7.28 -28.82 8.08
C LEU A 382 8.10 -28.80 6.78
N LEU A 383 8.15 -27.62 6.15
CA LEU A 383 9.04 -27.34 5.03
C LEU A 383 10.22 -26.50 5.50
N GLU A 384 11.33 -26.57 4.77
CA GLU A 384 12.50 -25.71 5.05
C GLU A 384 12.21 -24.21 4.88
N GLY A 385 11.13 -23.85 4.17
CA GLY A 385 10.66 -22.47 4.09
C GLY A 385 9.86 -22.01 5.32
N PHE A 386 9.44 -22.92 6.20
CA PHE A 386 8.75 -22.57 7.46
C PHE A 386 9.81 -22.36 8.54
N ARG A 387 10.53 -21.24 8.45
CA ARG A 387 11.58 -20.85 9.41
C ARG A 387 11.38 -19.40 9.82
N PRO A 388 11.77 -19.00 11.04
CA PRO A 388 11.65 -17.63 11.49
C PRO A 388 12.14 -16.62 10.44
N ARG A 389 11.39 -15.53 10.28
CA ARG A 389 11.59 -14.43 9.29
C ARG A 389 11.31 -14.80 7.83
N ARG A 390 11.06 -16.07 7.49
CA ARG A 390 10.65 -16.45 6.13
C ARG A 390 9.19 -16.08 5.90
N ILE A 391 8.85 -15.83 4.64
CA ILE A 391 7.54 -15.36 4.23
C ILE A 391 6.71 -16.55 3.75
N VAL A 392 5.44 -16.54 4.14
CA VAL A 392 4.46 -17.57 3.79
C VAL A 392 3.14 -16.94 3.37
N ARG A 393 2.35 -17.72 2.64
CA ARG A 393 0.94 -17.48 2.38
C ARG A 393 0.12 -18.53 3.11
N PHE A 394 -0.92 -18.11 3.84
CA PHE A 394 -1.88 -18.99 4.47
C PHE A 394 -3.22 -18.97 3.71
N TYR A 395 -3.78 -20.15 3.48
CA TYR A 395 -5.07 -20.33 2.84
C TYR A 395 -6.00 -21.04 3.83
N PRO A 396 -7.01 -20.35 4.40
CA PRO A 396 -8.08 -21.01 5.14
C PRO A 396 -8.72 -22.13 4.33
N ALA A 397 -9.15 -23.21 4.97
CA ALA A 397 -9.74 -24.36 4.26
C ALA A 397 -11.06 -24.05 3.56
N THR A 398 -11.70 -22.95 3.90
CA THR A 398 -12.89 -22.42 3.22
C THR A 398 -12.55 -21.76 1.88
N TRP A 399 -11.29 -21.41 1.65
CA TRP A 399 -10.85 -20.79 0.40
C TRP A 399 -10.49 -21.85 -0.62
N LYS A 400 -11.04 -21.71 -1.82
CA LYS A 400 -10.64 -22.54 -2.95
C LYS A 400 -9.27 -22.08 -3.43
N VAL A 401 -8.25 -22.92 -3.27
CA VAL A 401 -6.96 -22.67 -3.90
C VAL A 401 -7.09 -22.94 -5.40
N VAL A 402 -6.80 -21.92 -6.21
CA VAL A 402 -6.85 -21.97 -7.67
C VAL A 402 -5.44 -22.02 -8.24
N ALA A 403 -5.30 -22.62 -9.43
CA ALA A 403 -4.07 -22.48 -10.20
C ALA A 403 -3.97 -21.03 -10.68
N LEU A 404 -2.88 -20.36 -10.34
CA LEU A 404 -2.57 -19.04 -10.89
C LEU A 404 -2.11 -19.21 -12.35
N PRO A 405 -2.24 -18.19 -13.21
CA PRO A 405 -1.60 -18.19 -14.52
C PRO A 405 -0.10 -18.51 -14.38
N ARG A 406 0.46 -19.25 -15.35
CA ARG A 406 1.84 -19.76 -15.25
C ARG A 406 2.84 -18.63 -15.04
N GLU A 407 2.61 -17.49 -15.68
CA GLU A 407 3.45 -16.30 -15.64
C GLU A 407 3.48 -15.67 -14.24
N GLU A 408 2.45 -15.89 -13.42
CA GLU A 408 2.37 -15.40 -12.04
C GLU A 408 3.02 -16.34 -11.02
N GLN A 409 3.37 -17.56 -11.45
CA GLN A 409 4.05 -18.55 -10.62
C GLN A 409 5.56 -18.35 -10.73
N PHE A 410 6.30 -18.63 -9.65
CA PHE A 410 7.75 -18.40 -9.65
C PHE A 410 8.51 -19.22 -10.71
N PHE A 411 8.15 -20.48 -10.95
CA PHE A 411 8.84 -21.33 -11.92
C PHE A 411 8.44 -21.08 -13.38
N GLY A 412 7.39 -20.30 -13.62
CA GLY A 412 6.83 -20.10 -14.96
C GLY A 412 7.47 -18.99 -15.78
N ARG A 413 8.53 -18.35 -15.28
CA ARG A 413 9.13 -17.13 -15.86
C ARG A 413 10.46 -17.36 -16.60
N GLU A 414 10.88 -18.62 -16.74
CA GLU A 414 12.06 -19.01 -17.55
C GLU A 414 11.82 -18.96 -19.05
#